data_AF-X0YQX0-F1
#
_entry.id   AF-X0YQX0-F1
#
_cell.length_a   1.000
_cell.length_b   1.000
_cell.length_c   1.000
_cell.angle_alpha   90.00
_cell.angle_beta   90.00
_cell.angle_gamma   90.00
#
_symmetry.space_group_name_H-M   'P 1'
#
loop_
_entity.id
_entity.type
_entity.pdbx_description
1 polymer ?
#
loop_
_entity_poly.entity_id
_entity_poly.type
_entity_poly.pdbx_seq_one_letter_code
_entity_poly.pdbx_strand_id
1 'polypeptide(L)'
;MVRFIFVLVFGLFLLGCTAEKVVEQIEEPKSEQIEKVEGEVRIMKLTSNDFNEGDMIPAKFTCQGEDINPHLAWDDVPDGVKSFALIVDDPDAPVGTWVH
;
A
#
# COMPACT_ATOMS: atom_id res chain seq x y z
N MET A 1 -28.18 36.02 -63.10
CA MET A 1 -29.20 37.04 -63.41
C MET A 1 -30.37 36.73 -62.50
N VAL A 2 -30.66 37.38 -61.37
CA VAL A 2 -30.57 38.77 -60.89
C VAL A 2 -30.64 38.62 -59.35
N ARG A 3 -29.71 39.10 -58.50
CA ARG A 3 -29.69 40.47 -57.96
C ARG A 3 -28.46 40.60 -57.02
N PHE A 4 -27.50 41.41 -57.43
CA PHE A 4 -26.40 41.94 -56.64
C PHE A 4 -26.90 43.14 -55.80
N ILE A 5 -26.20 43.44 -54.70
CA ILE A 5 -26.09 44.78 -54.08
C ILE A 5 -27.35 45.29 -53.36
N PHE A 6 -27.40 45.15 -52.03
CA PHE A 6 -27.97 46.18 -51.17
C PHE A 6 -27.17 46.21 -49.84
N VAL A 7 -26.44 47.31 -49.66
CA VAL A 7 -25.94 47.88 -48.39
C VAL A 7 -24.71 47.25 -47.74
N LEU A 8 -23.56 47.55 -48.34
CA LEU A 8 -22.41 48.06 -47.58
C LEU A 8 -22.76 49.46 -47.03
N VAL A 9 -22.18 49.81 -45.88
CA VAL A 9 -22.21 51.12 -45.19
C VAL A 9 -23.33 51.30 -44.16
N PHE A 10 -23.12 50.77 -42.95
CA PHE A 10 -23.37 51.53 -41.71
C PHE A 10 -22.64 50.82 -40.55
N GLY A 11 -21.74 51.52 -39.86
CA GLY A 11 -21.26 51.07 -38.55
C GLY A 11 -19.84 50.53 -38.52
N LEU A 12 -18.88 51.39 -38.82
CA LEU A 12 -17.56 51.38 -38.19
C LEU A 12 -17.75 51.30 -36.66
N PHE A 13 -17.51 50.14 -36.05
CA PHE A 13 -17.31 50.03 -34.61
C PHE A 13 -16.01 49.25 -34.36
N LEU A 14 -14.94 50.04 -34.28
CA LEU A 14 -13.64 49.64 -33.79
C LEU A 14 -13.69 49.37 -32.27
N LEU A 15 -12.70 48.58 -31.83
CA LEU A 15 -12.28 48.26 -30.46
C LEU A 15 -13.02 47.11 -29.73
N GLY A 16 -12.36 45.95 -29.75
CA GLY A 16 -12.52 44.92 -28.75
C GLY A 16 -11.44 43.84 -28.88
N CYS A 17 -10.33 44.00 -28.15
CA CYS A 17 -9.31 42.96 -27.90
C CYS A 17 -10.01 41.67 -27.40
N THR A 18 -9.56 40.45 -27.67
CA THR A 18 -8.29 39.85 -27.21
C THR A 18 -7.96 38.56 -27.98
N ALA A 19 -6.67 38.24 -28.07
CA ALA A 19 -6.13 37.01 -28.63
C ALA A 19 -6.71 35.73 -27.98
N GLU A 20 -7.35 34.88 -28.78
CA GLU A 20 -7.70 33.52 -28.38
C GLU A 20 -6.50 32.61 -28.65
N LYS A 21 -6.00 31.99 -27.58
CA LYS A 21 -4.80 31.17 -27.56
C LYS A 21 -4.94 30.00 -28.52
N VAL A 22 -3.93 29.82 -29.37
CA VAL A 22 -3.53 28.53 -29.92
C VAL A 22 -3.15 27.65 -28.73
N VAL A 23 -4.04 26.75 -28.31
CA VAL A 23 -3.66 25.61 -27.48
C VAL A 23 -3.57 24.43 -28.43
N GLU A 24 -2.33 24.21 -28.83
CA GLU A 24 -1.81 23.05 -29.54
C GLU A 24 -2.33 21.75 -28.93
N GLN A 25 -2.55 20.78 -29.81
CA GLN A 25 -3.11 19.49 -29.50
C GLN A 25 -2.22 18.75 -28.48
N ILE A 26 -2.72 18.64 -27.26
CA ILE A 26 -2.29 17.63 -26.30
C ILE A 26 -3.24 16.45 -26.51
N GLU A 27 -2.83 15.49 -27.33
CA GLU A 27 -3.43 14.16 -27.34
C GLU A 27 -3.27 13.56 -25.93
N GLU A 28 -4.36 13.04 -25.36
CA GLU A 28 -4.34 12.37 -24.06
C GLU A 28 -3.34 11.20 -24.09
N PRO A 29 -2.51 11.02 -23.05
CA PRO A 29 -1.63 9.87 -22.99
C PRO A 29 -2.48 8.60 -22.96
N LYS A 30 -2.34 7.79 -24.01
CA LYS A 30 -2.95 6.47 -24.12
C LYS A 30 -2.56 5.66 -22.89
N SER A 31 -3.53 5.43 -22.01
CA SER A 31 -3.37 4.64 -20.80
C SER A 31 -2.88 3.24 -21.16
N GLU A 32 -1.57 3.02 -21.03
CA GLU A 32 -1.03 1.69 -20.86
C GLU A 32 -1.73 1.07 -19.65
N GLN A 33 -2.23 -0.15 -19.85
CA GLN A 33 -2.98 -0.86 -18.84
C GLN A 33 -2.06 -1.16 -17.67
N ILE A 34 -2.22 -0.40 -16.57
CA ILE A 34 -1.67 -0.75 -15.28
C ILE A 34 -2.41 -2.02 -14.87
N GLU A 35 -1.74 -3.17 -15.04
CA GLU A 35 -2.19 -4.44 -14.50
C GLU A 35 -2.32 -4.24 -12.98
N LYS A 36 -3.56 -4.14 -12.52
CA LYS A 36 -3.91 -3.96 -11.12
C LYS A 36 -3.59 -5.28 -10.43
N VAL A 37 -2.35 -5.45 -9.95
CA VAL A 37 -1.98 -6.57 -9.09
C VAL A 37 -2.67 -6.34 -7.74
N GLU A 38 -3.93 -6.76 -7.63
CA GLU A 38 -4.62 -6.93 -6.35
C GLU A 38 -4.05 -8.18 -5.67
N GLY A 39 -2.84 -8.04 -5.11
CA GLY A 39 -2.29 -9.02 -4.18
C GLY A 39 -2.97 -8.84 -2.83
N GLU A 40 -3.70 -9.87 -2.39
CA GLU A 40 -4.20 -9.98 -1.02
C GLU A 40 -3.02 -9.87 -0.05
N VAL A 41 -2.98 -8.82 0.79
CA VAL A 41 -1.95 -8.69 1.83
C VAL A 41 -2.26 -9.71 2.92
N ARG A 42 -1.52 -10.81 2.95
CA ARG A 42 -1.58 -11.81 4.01
C ARG A 42 -0.55 -11.48 5.09
N ILE A 43 -1.02 -11.34 6.33
CA ILE A 43 -0.15 -11.17 7.49
C ILE A 43 0.25 -12.55 7.99
N MET A 44 1.55 -12.86 7.95
CA MET A 44 2.11 -14.08 8.52
C MET A 44 1.81 -14.16 10.02
N LYS A 45 1.47 -15.35 10.51
CA LYS A 45 1.12 -15.59 11.91
C LYS A 45 2.09 -16.59 12.55
N LEU A 46 2.26 -16.46 13.86
CA LEU A 46 2.97 -17.41 14.71
C LEU A 46 2.00 -17.91 15.78
N THR A 47 1.82 -19.23 15.89
CA THR A 47 0.86 -19.85 16.82
C THR A 47 1.51 -20.97 17.64
N SER A 48 0.89 -21.32 18.77
CA SER A 48 1.31 -22.44 19.62
C SER A 48 0.12 -23.30 20.01
N ASN A 49 0.33 -24.62 20.11
CA ASN A 49 -0.66 -25.54 20.70
C ASN A 49 -0.55 -25.57 22.23
N ASP A 50 0.46 -24.91 22.80
CA ASP A 50 0.77 -24.99 24.22
C ASP A 50 0.20 -23.83 25.05
N PHE A 51 -0.01 -22.66 24.42
CA PHE A 51 -0.65 -21.48 25.03
C PHE A 51 -1.14 -20.51 23.94
N ASN A 52 -2.09 -19.64 24.27
CA ASN A 52 -2.53 -18.57 23.37
C ASN A 52 -1.75 -17.27 23.64
N GLU A 53 -1.83 -16.33 22.69
CA GLU A 53 -1.28 -14.98 22.88
C GLU A 53 -1.85 -14.32 24.15
N GLY A 54 -0.96 -13.78 24.99
CA GLY A 54 -1.31 -13.09 26.23
C GLY A 54 -1.63 -14.00 27.41
N ASP A 55 -1.73 -15.31 27.21
CA ASP A 55 -1.91 -16.28 28.30
C ASP A 55 -0.58 -16.51 29.06
N MET A 56 -0.69 -17.08 30.27
CA MET A 56 0.46 -17.52 31.04
C MET A 56 1.20 -18.67 30.34
N ILE A 57 2.52 -18.57 30.25
CA ILE A 57 3.37 -19.65 29.74
C ILE A 57 3.34 -20.83 30.74
N PRO A 58 3.01 -22.06 30.31
CA PRO A 58 3.02 -23.24 31.19
C PRO A 58 4.39 -23.51 31.81
N ALA A 59 4.40 -23.93 33.09
CA ALA A 59 5.64 -24.12 33.87
C ALA A 59 6.67 -25.06 33.22
N LYS A 60 6.24 -26.03 32.40
CA LYS A 60 7.15 -26.95 31.70
C LYS A 60 8.14 -26.23 30.76
N PHE A 61 7.82 -25.01 30.30
CA PHE A 61 8.67 -24.19 29.42
C PHE A 61 9.44 -23.09 30.15
N THR A 62 9.41 -23.09 31.49
CA THR A 62 10.11 -22.09 32.29
C THR A 62 11.17 -22.78 33.13
N CYS A 63 12.00 -21.97 33.80
CA CYS A 63 12.98 -22.47 34.77
C CYS A 63 12.36 -23.18 36.00
N GLN A 64 11.04 -23.14 36.16
CA GLN A 64 10.31 -23.86 37.21
C GLN A 64 9.95 -25.30 36.80
N GLY A 65 10.12 -25.65 35.52
CA GLY A 65 9.80 -26.97 34.98
C GLY A 65 10.97 -27.57 34.22
N GLU A 66 10.71 -28.05 33.01
CA GLU A 66 11.67 -28.82 32.20
C GLU A 66 12.61 -27.94 31.37
N ASP A 67 12.33 -26.64 31.28
CA ASP A 67 13.10 -25.67 30.50
C ASP A 67 13.25 -26.09 29.01
N ILE A 68 12.17 -26.63 28.45
CA ILE A 68 12.08 -27.01 27.03
C ILE A 68 11.40 -25.91 26.22
N ASN A 69 11.55 -25.97 24.89
CA ASN A 69 10.91 -25.00 24.00
C ASN A 69 9.42 -25.34 23.78
N PRO A 70 8.54 -24.33 23.70
CA PRO A 70 7.14 -24.54 23.32
C PRO A 70 7.00 -24.88 21.83
N HIS A 71 5.86 -25.48 21.48
CA HIS A 71 5.46 -25.62 20.09
C HIS A 71 5.30 -24.24 19.45
N LEU A 72 5.81 -24.08 18.23
CA LEU A 72 5.63 -22.88 17.41
C LEU A 72 5.36 -23.28 15.97
N ALA A 73 4.32 -22.71 15.37
CA ALA A 73 3.94 -22.94 13.98
C ALA A 73 3.71 -21.60 13.25
N TRP A 74 4.09 -21.57 11.98
CA TRP A 74 3.92 -20.42 11.10
C TRP A 74 2.77 -20.66 10.13
N ASP A 75 1.88 -19.68 10.01
CA ASP A 75 0.78 -19.67 9.03
C ASP A 75 0.86 -18.42 8.15
N ASP A 76 0.19 -18.45 7.00
CA ASP A 76 0.12 -17.32 6.06
C ASP A 76 1.50 -16.78 5.62
N VAL A 77 2.49 -17.68 5.48
CA VAL A 77 3.86 -17.35 5.03
C VAL A 77 3.82 -16.83 3.58
N PRO A 78 4.37 -15.63 3.29
CA PRO A 78 4.42 -15.08 1.94
C PRO A 78 5.22 -15.94 0.96
N ASP A 79 4.83 -15.92 -0.31
CA ASP A 79 5.56 -16.60 -1.37
C ASP A 79 7.00 -16.09 -1.49
N GLY A 80 7.92 -17.01 -1.72
CA GLY A 80 9.33 -16.69 -1.95
C GLY A 80 10.19 -16.53 -0.70
N VAL A 81 9.65 -16.66 0.51
CA VAL A 81 10.43 -16.74 1.77
C VAL A 81 11.48 -17.86 1.66
N LYS A 82 12.74 -17.52 2.02
CA LYS A 82 13.89 -18.45 1.93
C LYS A 82 14.31 -19.01 3.27
N SER A 83 14.06 -18.27 4.35
CA SER A 83 14.45 -18.64 5.71
C SER A 83 13.60 -17.88 6.71
N PHE A 84 13.51 -18.42 7.93
CA PHE A 84 12.91 -17.76 9.08
C PHE A 84 13.97 -17.46 10.13
N ALA A 85 13.72 -16.44 10.95
CA ALA A 85 14.45 -16.18 12.17
C ALA A 85 13.42 -15.97 13.29
N LEU A 86 13.73 -16.45 14.49
CA LEU A 86 12.91 -16.28 15.69
C LEU A 86 13.77 -15.60 16.75
N ILE A 87 13.24 -14.53 17.33
CA ILE A 87 13.82 -13.82 18.47
C ILE A 87 12.73 -13.78 19.54
N VAL A 88 13.07 -14.20 20.75
CA VAL A 88 12.17 -14.16 21.91
C VAL A 88 12.78 -13.20 22.91
N ASP A 89 12.22 -12.00 23.00
CA ASP A 89 12.69 -10.93 23.87
C ASP A 89 11.81 -10.81 25.12
N ASP A 90 12.44 -10.71 26.28
CA ASP A 90 11.84 -10.29 27.54
C ASP A 90 12.25 -8.84 27.84
N PRO A 91 11.38 -7.85 27.56
CA PRO A 91 11.64 -6.45 27.90
C PRO A 91 11.51 -6.16 29.40
N ASP A 92 10.95 -7.09 30.17
CA ASP A 92 10.70 -6.95 31.61
C ASP A 92 11.88 -7.46 32.46
N ALA A 93 12.94 -7.97 31.83
CA ALA A 93 14.13 -8.45 32.52
C ALA A 93 14.84 -7.33 33.33
N PRO A 94 15.45 -7.64 34.50
CA PRO A 94 15.86 -6.63 35.48
C PRO A 94 16.90 -5.60 35.02
N VAL A 95 17.68 -5.93 33.97
CA VAL A 95 18.79 -5.11 33.46
C VAL A 95 18.55 -4.62 32.03
N GLY A 96 17.29 -4.59 31.60
CA GLY A 96 16.87 -4.27 30.23
C GLY A 96 16.52 -5.53 29.44
N THR A 97 16.16 -5.34 28.16
CA THR A 97 15.69 -6.43 27.29
C THR A 97 16.67 -7.59 27.22
N TRP A 98 16.16 -8.80 27.44
CA TRP A 98 16.90 -10.04 27.37
C TRP A 98 16.40 -10.93 26.25
N VAL A 99 17.32 -11.47 25.42
CA VAL A 99 16.99 -12.48 24.41
C VAL A 99 17.10 -13.85 25.08
N HIS A 100 16.00 -14.60 25.12
CA HIS A 100 15.94 -15.95 25.69
C HIS A 100 16.67 -17.00 24.82
#